data_AF-A0A3M2A5A5-F1
#
_entry.id   AF-A0A3M2A5A5-F1
#
_cell.length_a   1.000
_cell.length_b   1.000
_cell.length_c   1.000
_cell.angle_alpha   90.00
_cell.angle_beta   90.00
_cell.angle_gamma   90.00
#
_symmetry.space_group_name_H-M   'P 1'
#
loop_
_entity.id
_entity.type
_entity.pdbx_description
1 polymer ?
#
loop_
_entity_poly.entity_id
_entity_poly.type
_entity_poly.pdbx_seq_one_letter_code
_entity_poly.pdbx_strand_id
1 'polypeptide(L)'
;MFIELHLIQSFAPSNLNRDDTGSPKDAIFGGARRARISSQAFKAAIRREPVFARLTQVPLGSRTKLMADPIKKRLVNSGKDSTLSESIALAFAGAYV
;
A
#
# COMPACT_ATOMS: atom_id res chain seq x y z
N MET A 1 9.60 25.55 4.08
CA MET A 1 9.11 25.71 2.69
C MET A 1 8.00 24.70 2.48
N PHE A 2 6.83 25.12 1.96
CA PHE A 2 5.71 24.22 1.63
C PHE A 2 5.51 24.20 0.12
N ILE A 3 5.15 23.04 -0.42
CA ILE A 3 4.80 22.86 -1.84
C ILE A 3 3.37 22.33 -1.89
N GLU A 4 2.48 23.05 -2.58
CA GLU A 4 1.08 22.70 -2.75
C GLU A 4 0.79 22.35 -4.21
N LEU A 5 0.03 21.27 -4.44
CA LEU A 5 -0.32 20.76 -5.76
C LEU A 5 -1.83 20.62 -5.88
N HIS A 6 -2.42 21.31 -6.86
CA HIS A 6 -3.85 21.29 -7.15
C HIS A 6 -4.08 20.76 -8.56
N LEU A 7 -5.00 19.82 -8.73
CA LEU A 7 -5.29 19.19 -10.01
C LEU A 7 -6.80 19.09 -10.22
N ILE A 8 -7.23 19.42 -11.44
CA ILE A 8 -8.56 19.10 -11.96
C ILE A 8 -8.37 18.08 -13.08
N GLN A 9 -8.91 16.88 -12.90
CA GLN A 9 -8.79 15.80 -13.87
C GLN A 9 -10.17 15.20 -14.14
N SER A 10 -10.56 15.20 -15.42
CA SER A 10 -11.75 14.50 -15.89
C SER A 10 -11.43 13.03 -16.18
N PHE A 11 -12.41 12.16 -15.95
CA PHE A 11 -12.33 10.74 -16.26
C PHE A 11 -13.53 10.34 -17.12
N ALA A 12 -13.34 9.39 -18.03
CA ALA A 12 -14.46 8.72 -18.68
C ALA A 12 -15.33 7.99 -17.61
N PRO A 13 -16.62 7.72 -17.89
CA PRO A 13 -17.49 7.00 -16.98
C PRO A 13 -16.85 5.68 -16.52
N SER A 14 -16.46 5.61 -15.24
CA SER A 14 -15.70 4.50 -14.68
C SER A 14 -15.83 4.42 -13.16
N ASN A 15 -15.73 3.21 -12.60
CA ASN A 15 -15.72 2.96 -11.15
C ASN A 15 -14.27 2.90 -10.64
N LEU A 16 -13.61 4.07 -10.55
CA LEU A 16 -12.18 4.18 -10.19
C LEU A 16 -11.87 3.73 -8.76
N ASN A 17 -12.84 3.81 -7.85
CA ASN A 17 -12.66 3.49 -6.45
C ASN A 17 -14.02 3.10 -5.85
N ARG A 18 -14.11 1.88 -5.32
CA ARG A 18 -15.35 1.27 -4.83
C ARG A 18 -15.35 1.00 -3.32
N ASP A 19 -16.53 0.88 -2.75
CA ASP A 19 -16.73 0.39 -1.39
C ASP A 19 -16.78 -1.15 -1.34
N ASP A 20 -17.15 -1.68 -0.17
CA ASP A 20 -17.31 -3.11 0.11
C ASP A 20 -18.52 -3.74 -0.61
N THR A 21 -19.52 -2.94 -1.00
CA THR A 21 -20.65 -3.38 -1.83
C THR A 21 -20.35 -3.37 -3.33
N GLY A 22 -19.22 -2.77 -3.73
CA GLY A 22 -18.83 -2.59 -5.11
C GLY A 22 -19.29 -1.28 -5.74
N SER A 23 -20.06 -0.47 -5.00
CA SER A 23 -20.52 0.85 -5.44
C SER A 23 -19.37 1.86 -5.48
N PRO A 24 -19.39 2.85 -6.40
CA PRO A 24 -18.39 3.92 -6.38
C PRO A 24 -18.41 4.64 -5.03
N LYS A 25 -17.22 4.86 -4.44
CA LYS A 25 -17.14 5.67 -3.22
C LYS A 25 -17.57 7.10 -3.52
N ASP A 26 -18.21 7.72 -2.53
CA ASP A 26 -18.67 9.09 -2.62
C ASP A 26 -18.38 9.88 -1.33
N ALA A 27 -18.83 11.14 -1.34
CA ALA A 27 -19.01 11.99 -0.19
C ALA A 27 -20.05 13.08 -0.49
N ILE A 28 -20.61 13.68 0.55
CA ILE A 28 -21.40 14.91 0.43
C ILE A 28 -20.45 16.12 0.49
N PHE A 29 -20.53 17.00 -0.48
CA PHE A 29 -19.77 18.26 -0.50
C PHE A 29 -20.61 19.39 -1.09
N GLY A 30 -20.79 20.46 -0.32
CA GLY A 30 -21.67 21.58 -0.69
C GLY A 30 -23.13 21.15 -0.90
N GLY A 31 -23.63 20.22 -0.07
CA GLY A 31 -25.01 19.72 -0.14
C GLY A 31 -25.30 18.70 -1.26
N ALA A 32 -24.33 18.41 -2.13
CA ALA A 32 -24.48 17.45 -3.22
C ALA A 32 -23.61 16.20 -3.02
N ARG A 33 -24.11 15.04 -3.45
CA ARG A 33 -23.34 13.79 -3.52
C ARG A 33 -22.35 13.86 -4.69
N ARG A 34 -21.08 13.54 -4.43
CA ARG A 34 -20.02 13.52 -5.44
C ARG A 34 -19.24 12.21 -5.37
N ALA A 35 -18.88 11.65 -6.51
CA ALA A 35 -17.93 10.54 -6.57
C ALA A 35 -16.60 10.96 -5.94
N ARG A 36 -15.96 10.05 -5.21
CA ARG A 36 -14.73 10.31 -4.47
C ARG A 36 -13.73 9.20 -4.65
N ILE A 37 -12.50 9.58 -4.99
CA ILE A 37 -11.35 8.70 -4.93
C ILE A 37 -10.68 8.91 -3.57
N SER A 38 -10.57 7.84 -2.80
CA SER A 38 -9.98 7.92 -1.47
C SER A 38 -8.48 8.22 -1.55
N SER A 39 -7.94 8.98 -0.59
CA SER A 39 -6.54 9.39 -0.62
C SER A 39 -5.58 8.18 -0.62
N GLN A 40 -5.96 7.09 0.07
CA GLN A 40 -5.22 5.83 0.05
C GLN A 40 -5.20 5.17 -1.33
N ALA A 41 -6.26 5.30 -2.13
CA ALA A 41 -6.31 4.74 -3.48
C ALA A 41 -5.29 5.46 -4.39
N PHE A 42 -5.29 6.80 -4.35
CA PHE A 42 -4.28 7.59 -5.08
C PHE A 42 -2.86 7.33 -4.59
N LYS A 43 -2.62 7.37 -3.28
CA LYS A 43 -1.28 7.11 -2.71
C LYS A 43 -0.78 5.71 -3.06
N ALA A 44 -1.64 4.70 -3.05
CA ALA A 44 -1.28 3.34 -3.44
C ALA A 44 -0.96 3.24 -4.93
N ALA A 45 -1.75 3.89 -5.80
CA ALA A 45 -1.50 3.94 -7.23
C ALA A 45 -0.15 4.63 -7.54
N ILE A 46 0.07 5.82 -6.97
CA ILE A 46 1.33 6.58 -7.12
C ILE A 46 2.52 5.74 -6.66
N ARG A 47 2.44 5.13 -5.46
CA ARG A 47 3.56 4.35 -4.89
C ARG A 47 3.94 3.13 -5.73
N ARG A 48 2.96 2.49 -6.38
CA ARG A 48 3.17 1.25 -7.17
C ARG A 48 3.59 1.52 -8.61
N GLU A 49 3.45 2.76 -9.06
CA GLU A 49 3.82 3.13 -10.41
C GLU A 49 5.38 3.14 -10.53
N PRO A 50 5.98 2.52 -11.57
CA PRO A 50 7.44 2.41 -11.70
C PRO A 50 8.21 3.75 -11.77
N VAL A 51 7.63 4.78 -12.38
CA VAL A 51 8.17 6.16 -12.42
C VAL A 51 8.41 6.70 -11.02
N PHE A 52 7.55 6.40 -10.05
CA PHE A 52 7.71 6.92 -8.68
C PHE A 52 9.03 6.45 -8.07
N ALA A 53 9.31 5.14 -8.11
CA ALA A 53 10.58 4.60 -7.61
C ALA A 53 11.77 5.11 -8.43
N ARG A 54 11.63 5.15 -9.76
CA ARG A 54 12.69 5.61 -10.67
C ARG A 54 13.07 7.08 -10.46
N LEU A 55 12.13 7.97 -10.19
CA LEU A 55 12.41 9.40 -10.05
C LEU A 55 12.81 9.77 -8.62
N THR A 56 12.16 9.16 -7.62
CA THR A 56 12.43 9.51 -6.22
C THR A 56 13.70 8.85 -5.68
N GLN A 57 14.08 7.68 -6.20
CA GLN A 57 15.16 6.84 -5.66
C GLN A 57 15.00 6.54 -4.15
N VAL A 58 13.79 6.75 -3.60
CA VAL A 58 13.50 6.51 -2.20
C VAL A 58 13.19 5.02 -2.01
N PRO A 59 13.81 4.34 -1.02
CA PRO A 59 13.47 2.97 -0.69
C PRO A 59 11.98 2.86 -0.34
N LEU A 60 11.25 2.06 -1.10
CA LEU A 60 9.85 1.78 -0.81
C LEU A 60 9.74 0.72 0.28
N GLY A 61 9.02 1.03 1.36
CA GLY A 61 8.65 0.01 2.35
C GLY A 61 7.75 -1.09 1.74
N SER A 62 7.79 -2.29 2.33
CA SER A 62 6.83 -3.35 2.02
C SER A 62 5.70 -3.34 3.05
N ARG A 63 4.45 -3.45 2.61
CA ARG A 63 3.28 -3.60 3.49
C ARG A 63 2.79 -5.04 3.36
N THR A 64 2.96 -5.84 4.40
CA THR A 64 2.62 -7.27 4.39
C THR A 64 2.16 -7.71 5.78
N LYS A 65 1.26 -8.71 5.82
CA LYS A 65 0.99 -9.51 7.04
C LYS A 65 1.88 -10.75 7.12
N LEU A 66 2.55 -11.11 6.03
CA LEU A 66 3.41 -12.27 5.89
C LEU A 66 4.88 -11.88 6.11
N MET A 67 5.17 -11.22 7.24
CA MET A 67 6.54 -10.78 7.54
C MET A 67 7.45 -11.91 8.02
N ALA A 68 6.88 -13.03 8.48
CA ALA A 68 7.65 -14.22 8.86
C ALA A 68 8.41 -14.80 7.65
N ASP A 69 7.78 -14.89 6.48
CA ASP A 69 8.37 -15.44 5.26
C ASP A 69 9.70 -14.78 4.85
N PRO A 70 9.79 -13.44 4.69
CA PRO A 70 11.05 -12.79 4.33
C PRO A 70 12.11 -12.90 5.43
N ILE A 71 11.71 -13.01 6.71
CA ILE A 71 12.64 -13.19 7.83
C ILE A 71 13.25 -14.60 7.78
N LYS A 72 12.41 -15.64 7.70
CA LYS A 72 12.85 -17.05 7.55
C LYS A 72 13.78 -17.18 6.35
N LYS A 73 13.39 -16.64 5.19
CA LYS A 73 14.20 -16.70 3.98
C LYS A 73 15.58 -16.06 4.17
N ARG A 74 15.67 -14.92 4.86
CA ARG A 74 16.96 -14.27 5.15
C ARG A 74 17.82 -15.08 6.12
N LEU A 75 17.22 -15.68 7.15
CA LEU A 75 17.93 -16.52 8.12
C LEU A 75 18.51 -17.78 7.44
N VAL A 76 17.70 -18.48 6.64
CA VAL A 76 18.17 -19.66 5.88
C VAL A 76 19.28 -19.28 4.90
N ASN A 77 19.12 -18.18 4.17
CA ASN A 77 20.17 -17.69 3.26
C ASN A 77 21.47 -17.28 3.98
N SER A 78 21.41 -16.99 5.28
CA SER A 78 22.58 -16.75 6.13
C SER A 78 23.17 -18.02 6.75
N GLY A 79 22.72 -19.20 6.32
CA GLY A 79 23.21 -20.50 6.78
C GLY A 79 22.61 -20.99 8.09
N LYS A 80 21.47 -20.43 8.53
CA LYS A 80 20.76 -20.91 9.72
C LYS A 80 19.87 -22.10 9.38
N ASP A 81 19.67 -22.98 10.37
CA ASP A 81 18.76 -24.12 10.27
C ASP A 81 17.34 -23.66 9.89
N SER A 82 16.68 -24.42 9.02
CA SER A 82 15.37 -24.08 8.47
C SER A 82 14.27 -24.07 9.53
N THR A 83 14.25 -25.09 10.40
CA THR A 83 13.23 -25.28 11.42
C THR A 83 13.35 -24.20 12.50
N LEU A 84 14.57 -23.92 12.94
CA LEU A 84 14.85 -22.84 13.88
C LEU A 84 14.54 -21.46 13.27
N SER A 85 14.85 -21.25 11.98
CA SER A 85 14.55 -19.99 11.29
C SER A 85 13.06 -19.71 11.23
N GLU A 86 12.25 -20.75 11.02
CA GLU A 86 10.80 -20.65 11.00
C GLU A 86 10.22 -20.31 12.37
N SER A 87 10.66 -21.00 13.43
CA SER A 87 10.17 -20.72 14.78
C SER A 87 10.50 -19.29 15.22
N ILE A 88 11.72 -18.82 14.97
CA ILE A 88 12.14 -17.45 15.25
C ILE A 88 11.31 -16.45 14.43
N ALA A 89 11.12 -16.69 13.13
CA ALA A 89 10.39 -15.78 12.26
C ALA A 89 8.92 -15.64 12.67
N LEU A 90 8.26 -16.75 13.04
CA LEU A 90 6.88 -16.75 13.52
C LEU A 90 6.76 -16.07 14.89
N ALA A 91 7.67 -16.38 15.82
CA ALA A 91 7.69 -15.75 17.15
C ALA A 91 7.89 -14.23 17.03
N PHE A 92 8.82 -13.80 16.18
CA PHE A 92 9.03 -12.37 15.92
C PHE A 92 7.80 -11.74 15.27
N ALA A 93 7.26 -12.33 14.21
CA ALA A 93 6.09 -11.78 13.52
C ALA A 93 4.88 -11.67 14.47
N GLY A 94 4.63 -12.69 15.30
CA GLY A 94 3.53 -12.70 16.25
C GLY A 94 3.61 -11.62 17.34
N ALA A 95 4.79 -11.03 17.59
CA ALA A 95 4.93 -9.90 18.52
C ALA A 95 4.46 -8.55 17.93
N TYR A 96 4.27 -8.46 16.61
CA TYR A 96 3.93 -7.21 15.90
C TYR A 96 2.63 -7.28 15.09
N VAL A 97 1.91 -8.41 15.19
CA VAL A 97 0.60 -8.65 14.54
C VAL A 97 -0.49 -8.50 15.58
#